data_AF-A0A529ZGG3-F1
#
_entry.id   AF-A0A529ZGG3-F1
#
_cell.length_a   1.000
_cell.length_b   1.000
_cell.length_c   1.000
_cell.angle_alpha   90.00
_cell.angle_beta   90.00
_cell.angle_gamma   90.00
#
_symmetry.space_group_name_H-M   'P 1'
#
loop_
_entity.id
_entity.type
_entity.pdbx_description
1 polymer ?
#
loop_
_entity_poly.entity_id
_entity_poly.type
_entity_poly.pdbx_seq_one_letter_code
_entity_poly.pdbx_strand_id
1 'polypeptide(L)'
;NPHRLRPSIETTVHALLPQRIVVHVHCVETIAIAVQANAEALLAERLRGLDWVFVPYRRPGLPLAQGIAERLKPRTDVLVLGNHGLVVAADTVAEANLLLRRVSGLLSRPPRVAPAADIDALIRLG
;
A
#
# COMPACT_ATOMS: atom_id res chain seq x y z
N ASN A 1 -2.99 -27.68 6.06
CA ASN A 1 -1.81 -27.20 6.81
C ASN A 1 -1.53 -28.16 7.97
N PRO A 2 -0.50 -29.02 7.85
CA PRO A 2 -0.14 -30.00 8.89
C PRO A 2 0.30 -29.36 10.23
N HIS A 3 0.58 -28.05 10.26
CA HIS A 3 0.95 -27.31 11.47
C HIS A 3 -0.17 -26.45 12.10
N ARG A 4 -1.42 -26.54 11.62
CA ARG A 4 -2.58 -25.71 12.07
C ARG A 4 -2.36 -24.18 12.06
N LEU A 5 -1.31 -23.66 11.44
CA LEU A 5 -1.13 -22.21 11.31
C LEU A 5 -2.19 -21.64 10.36
N ARG A 6 -2.86 -20.57 10.78
CA ARG A 6 -3.78 -19.85 9.90
C ARG A 6 -2.94 -18.98 8.95
N PRO A 7 -3.06 -19.15 7.63
CA PRO A 7 -2.45 -18.23 6.68
C PRO A 7 -3.08 -16.85 6.84
N SER A 8 -2.34 -15.79 6.46
CA SER A 8 -2.91 -14.45 6.40
C SER A 8 -4.17 -14.46 5.52
N ILE A 9 -5.18 -13.68 5.90
CA ILE A 9 -6.37 -13.45 5.08
C ILE A 9 -5.99 -12.89 3.69
N GLU A 10 -4.81 -12.28 3.59
CA GLU A 10 -4.29 -11.65 2.38
C GLU A 10 -3.29 -12.52 1.60
N THR A 11 -3.18 -13.81 1.94
CA THR A 11 -2.29 -14.73 1.20
C THR A 11 -2.57 -14.74 -0.31
N THR A 12 -3.83 -14.53 -0.71
CA THR A 12 -4.21 -14.39 -2.11
C THR A 12 -3.57 -13.19 -2.81
N VAL A 13 -3.25 -12.09 -2.10
CA VAL A 13 -2.51 -10.95 -2.68
C VAL A 13 -1.10 -11.38 -3.08
N HIS A 14 -0.43 -12.16 -2.23
CA HIS A 14 0.92 -12.65 -2.50
C HIS A 14 0.95 -13.63 -3.68
N ALA A 15 -0.09 -14.45 -3.84
CA ALA A 15 -0.16 -15.44 -4.92
C ALA A 15 -0.41 -14.86 -6.32
N LEU A 16 -0.83 -13.58 -6.42
CA LEU A 16 -1.09 -12.91 -7.70
C LEU A 16 0.17 -12.35 -8.37
N LEU A 17 1.26 -12.19 -7.60
CA LEU A 17 2.50 -11.61 -8.07
C LEU A 17 3.50 -12.74 -8.35
N PRO A 18 4.08 -12.80 -9.57
CA PRO A 18 4.96 -13.91 -9.95
C PRO A 18 6.34 -13.86 -9.28
N GLN A 19 6.74 -12.72 -8.72
CA GLN A 19 8.05 -12.53 -8.12
C GLN A 19 8.18 -13.36 -6.83
N ARG A 20 9.42 -13.79 -6.53
CA ARG A 20 9.70 -14.69 -5.41
C ARG A 20 9.42 -14.07 -4.03
N ILE A 21 9.63 -12.76 -3.87
CA ILE A 21 9.49 -12.04 -2.61
C ILE A 21 8.43 -10.96 -2.78
N VAL A 22 7.36 -11.05 -1.98
CA VAL A 22 6.28 -10.07 -1.94
C VAL A 22 6.13 -9.54 -0.53
N VAL A 23 6.21 -8.22 -0.38
CA VAL A 23 6.13 -7.51 0.90
C VAL A 23 4.91 -6.61 0.88
N HIS A 24 3.96 -6.86 1.76
CA HIS A 24 2.79 -5.99 1.98
C HIS A 24 2.97 -5.23 3.29
N VAL A 25 2.89 -3.90 3.23
CA VAL A 25 2.99 -3.02 4.41
C VAL A 25 1.96 -1.90 4.37
N HIS A 26 1.63 -1.39 5.55
CA HIS A 26 0.75 -0.25 5.76
C HIS A 26 1.57 0.98 6.20
N CYS A 27 2.49 1.45 5.35
CA CYS A 27 3.33 2.59 5.69
C CYS A 27 2.57 3.92 5.59
N VAL A 28 2.89 4.84 6.50
CA VAL A 28 2.22 6.14 6.64
C VAL A 28 2.37 6.97 5.38
N GLU A 29 3.54 6.95 4.75
CA GLU A 29 3.84 7.72 3.53
C GLU A 29 2.89 7.35 2.39
N THR A 30 2.62 6.05 2.22
CA THR A 30 1.71 5.58 1.17
C THR A 30 0.26 5.87 1.53
N ILE A 31 -0.17 5.51 2.74
CA ILE A 31 -1.57 5.66 3.16
C ILE A 31 -1.99 7.13 3.14
N ALA A 32 -1.14 8.05 3.59
CA ALA A 32 -1.43 9.48 3.58
C ALA A 32 -1.76 10.03 2.19
N ILE A 33 -1.27 9.40 1.12
CA ILE A 33 -1.62 9.72 -0.27
C ILE A 33 -2.81 8.87 -0.74
N ALA A 34 -2.78 7.56 -0.48
CA ALA A 34 -3.77 6.59 -0.96
C ALA A 34 -5.20 6.80 -0.41
N VAL A 35 -5.37 7.62 0.64
CA VAL A 35 -6.68 8.02 1.18
C VAL A 35 -7.28 9.27 0.53
N GLN A 36 -6.52 9.98 -0.29
CA GLN A 36 -6.98 11.23 -0.90
C GLN A 36 -7.85 10.95 -2.14
N ALA A 37 -8.83 11.82 -2.39
CA ALA A 37 -9.72 11.70 -3.56
C ALA A 37 -8.97 11.74 -4.91
N ASN A 38 -7.82 12.42 -4.96
CA ASN A 38 -6.94 12.53 -6.13
C ASN A 38 -5.68 11.65 -6.02
N ALA A 39 -5.70 10.58 -5.22
CA ALA A 39 -4.54 9.72 -4.94
C ALA A 39 -3.85 9.24 -6.22
N GLU A 40 -4.59 8.69 -7.18
CA GLU A 40 -4.02 8.10 -8.39
C GLU A 40 -3.19 9.11 -9.21
N ALA A 41 -3.65 10.37 -9.30
CA ALA A 41 -2.93 11.43 -9.99
C ALA A 41 -1.63 11.81 -9.26
N LEU A 42 -1.67 11.95 -7.94
CA LEU A 42 -0.48 12.25 -7.12
C LEU A 42 0.54 11.12 -7.17
N LEU A 43 0.08 9.87 -7.17
CA LEU A 43 0.92 8.68 -7.28
C LEU A 43 1.57 8.59 -8.68
N ALA A 44 0.82 8.90 -9.75
CA ALA A 44 1.35 8.90 -11.11
C ALA A 44 2.49 9.90 -11.32
N GLU A 45 2.43 11.04 -10.65
CA GLU A 45 3.53 12.01 -10.65
C GLU A 45 4.77 11.45 -9.91
N ARG A 46 4.57 10.99 -8.67
CA ARG A 46 5.67 10.60 -7.76
C ARG A 46 6.35 9.28 -8.10
N LEU A 47 5.59 8.34 -8.66
CA LEU A 47 6.07 6.99 -8.99
C LEU A 47 6.41 6.85 -10.48
N ARG A 48 6.56 7.97 -11.20
CA ARG A 48 6.93 7.98 -12.60
C ARG A 48 8.22 7.21 -12.83
N GLY A 49 8.21 6.32 -13.83
CA GLY A 49 9.36 5.47 -14.17
C GLY A 49 9.49 4.20 -13.33
N LEU A 50 8.50 3.87 -12.49
CA LEU A 50 8.37 2.57 -11.85
C LEU A 50 7.28 1.73 -12.55
N ASP A 51 7.43 0.41 -12.49
CA ASP A 51 6.41 -0.56 -12.91
C ASP A 51 5.37 -0.71 -11.80
N TRP A 52 4.42 0.22 -11.74
CA TRP A 52 3.44 0.32 -10.65
C TRP A 52 1.98 0.35 -11.14
N VAL A 53 1.07 -0.01 -10.22
CA VAL A 53 -0.39 0.01 -10.43
C VAL A 53 -1.12 0.56 -9.20
N PHE A 54 -2.16 1.37 -9.43
CA PHE A 54 -3.13 1.75 -8.40
C PHE A 54 -4.35 0.82 -8.44
N VAL A 55 -4.76 0.34 -7.26
CA VAL A 55 -5.99 -0.43 -7.08
C VAL A 55 -6.91 0.36 -6.14
N PRO A 56 -8.13 0.76 -6.54
CA PRO A 56 -9.05 1.48 -5.67
C PRO A 56 -9.43 0.60 -4.49
N TYR A 57 -9.94 1.22 -3.42
CA TYR A 57 -10.30 0.47 -2.22
C TYR A 57 -11.24 -0.71 -2.53
N ARG A 58 -10.84 -1.89 -2.07
CA ARG A 58 -11.63 -3.11 -2.05
C ARG A 58 -11.43 -3.75 -0.68
N ARG A 59 -12.48 -4.41 -0.17
CA ARG A 59 -12.43 -5.11 1.11
C ARG A 59 -11.31 -6.18 1.10
N PRO A 60 -10.47 -6.29 2.15
CA PRO A 60 -9.45 -7.33 2.24
C PRO A 60 -10.02 -8.75 2.07
N GLY A 61 -9.22 -9.63 1.44
CA GLY A 61 -9.63 -10.97 1.03
C GLY A 61 -9.92 -11.07 -0.47
N LEU A 62 -10.90 -11.89 -0.85
CA LEU A 62 -11.21 -12.18 -2.26
C LEU A 62 -11.53 -10.92 -3.12
N PRO A 63 -12.33 -9.93 -2.66
CA PRO A 63 -12.63 -8.76 -3.47
C PRO A 63 -11.39 -7.93 -3.82
N LEU A 64 -10.45 -7.81 -2.87
CA LEU A 64 -9.18 -7.14 -3.13
C LEU A 64 -8.32 -7.92 -4.12
N ALA A 65 -8.22 -9.24 -3.97
CA ALA A 65 -7.48 -10.08 -4.90
C ALA A 65 -8.01 -9.94 -6.34
N GLN A 66 -9.34 -9.93 -6.52
CA GLN A 66 -9.97 -9.69 -7.82
C GLN A 66 -9.64 -8.30 -8.37
N GLY A 67 -9.76 -7.25 -7.54
CA GLY A 67 -9.42 -5.89 -7.96
C GLY A 67 -7.94 -5.71 -8.35
N ILE A 68 -7.03 -6.44 -7.71
CA ILE A 68 -5.62 -6.50 -8.09
C ILE A 68 -5.47 -7.20 -9.45
N ALA A 69 -6.08 -8.37 -9.63
CA ALA A 69 -6.01 -9.14 -10.86
C ALA A 69 -6.56 -8.36 -12.08
N GLU A 70 -7.63 -7.57 -11.90
CA GLU A 70 -8.20 -6.69 -12.92
C GLU A 70 -7.22 -5.61 -13.42
N ARG A 71 -6.25 -5.21 -12.59
CA ARG A 71 -5.35 -4.07 -12.84
C ARG A 71 -3.90 -4.50 -13.11
N LEU A 72 -3.55 -5.74 -12.79
CA LEU A 72 -2.19 -6.25 -12.86
C LEU A 72 -1.67 -6.21 -14.30
N LYS A 73 -0.43 -5.77 -14.48
CA LYS A 73 0.27 -5.84 -15.76
C LYS A 73 1.34 -6.93 -15.70
N PRO A 74 1.80 -7.48 -16.85
CA PRO A 74 2.83 -8.52 -16.86
C PRO A 74 4.11 -8.17 -16.10
N ARG A 75 4.44 -6.88 -16.00
CA ARG A 75 5.53 -6.34 -15.18
C ARG A 75 4.94 -5.33 -14.19
N THR A 76 4.65 -5.79 -12.98
CA THR A 76 4.19 -4.92 -11.88
C THR A 76 4.95 -5.32 -10.64
N ASP A 77 5.80 -4.41 -10.18
CA ASP A 77 6.65 -4.59 -9.00
C ASP A 77 6.10 -3.82 -7.80
N VAL A 78 5.16 -2.89 -8.03
CA VAL A 78 4.58 -2.04 -6.99
C VAL A 78 3.06 -1.96 -7.15
N LEU A 79 2.31 -2.27 -6.09
CA LEU A 79 0.88 -2.00 -5.99
C LEU A 79 0.62 -0.97 -4.90
N VAL A 80 -0.10 0.10 -5.24
CA VAL A 80 -0.66 1.01 -4.24
C VAL A 80 -2.15 0.72 -4.12
N LEU A 81 -2.57 0.33 -2.91
CA LEU A 81 -3.93 -0.07 -2.59
C LEU A 81 -4.64 1.10 -1.89
N GLY A 82 -5.66 1.67 -2.54
CA GLY A 82 -6.44 2.80 -2.04
C GLY A 82 -7.05 2.51 -0.67
N ASN A 83 -6.93 3.46 0.26
CA ASN A 83 -7.32 3.31 1.67
C ASN A 83 -6.75 2.07 2.39
N HIS A 84 -5.63 1.52 1.92
CA HIS A 84 -5.11 0.26 2.44
C HIS A 84 -3.60 0.27 2.66
N GLY A 85 -2.78 0.28 1.61
CA GLY A 85 -1.34 0.05 1.80
C GLY A 85 -0.52 -0.08 0.51
N LEU A 86 0.68 -0.62 0.68
CA LEU A 86 1.69 -0.79 -0.36
C LEU A 86 2.10 -2.25 -0.44
N VAL A 87 2.12 -2.80 -1.65
CA VAL A 87 2.77 -4.07 -1.95
C VAL A 87 3.96 -3.81 -2.85
N VAL A 88 5.11 -4.39 -2.52
CA VAL A 88 6.26 -4.45 -3.43
C VAL A 88 6.66 -5.90 -3.68
N ALA A 89 7.12 -6.19 -4.89
CA ALA A 89 7.49 -7.52 -5.34
C ALA A 89 8.84 -7.50 -6.06
N ALA A 90 9.71 -8.46 -5.74
CA ALA A 90 11.03 -8.62 -6.34
C ALA A 90 11.55 -10.05 -6.19
N ASP A 91 12.67 -10.39 -6.83
CA ASP A 91 13.20 -11.75 -6.81
C ASP A 91 14.04 -12.05 -5.55
N THR A 92 14.59 -11.01 -4.92
CA THR A 92 15.35 -11.14 -3.67
C THR A 92 14.83 -10.23 -2.55
N VAL A 93 15.13 -10.59 -1.31
CA VAL A 93 14.77 -9.77 -0.13
C VAL A 93 15.48 -8.42 -0.17
N ALA A 94 16.72 -8.37 -0.67
CA ALA A 94 17.48 -7.14 -0.79
C ALA A 94 16.82 -6.16 -1.79
N GLU A 95 16.39 -6.66 -2.95
CA GLU A 95 15.69 -5.86 -3.96
C GLU A 95 14.32 -5.40 -3.47
N ALA A 96 13.53 -6.29 -2.85
CA ALA A 96 12.23 -5.92 -2.28
C ALA A 96 12.38 -4.80 -1.22
N ASN A 97 13.40 -4.91 -0.37
CA ASN A 97 13.69 -3.92 0.65
C ASN A 97 14.19 -2.59 0.06
N LEU A 98 15.01 -2.62 -1.00
CA LEU A 98 15.44 -1.43 -1.72
C LEU A 98 14.26 -0.74 -2.40
N LEU A 99 13.39 -1.49 -3.07
CA LEU A 99 12.20 -0.99 -3.74
C LEU A 99 11.22 -0.39 -2.74
N LEU A 100 10.97 -1.07 -1.61
CA LEU A 100 10.13 -0.55 -0.52
C LEU A 100 10.64 0.81 -0.02
N ARG A 101 11.93 0.91 0.29
CA ARG A 101 12.53 2.18 0.74
C ARG A 101 12.44 3.26 -0.32
N ARG A 102 12.68 2.93 -1.59
CA ARG A 102 12.57 3.87 -2.70
C ARG A 102 11.16 4.42 -2.83
N VAL A 103 10.14 3.55 -2.84
CA VAL A 103 8.73 3.97 -2.95
C VAL A 103 8.31 4.79 -1.73
N SER A 104 8.60 4.33 -0.51
CA SER A 104 8.30 5.08 0.71
C SER A 104 8.97 6.46 0.71
N GLY A 105 10.23 6.56 0.27
CA GLY A 105 10.94 7.85 0.14
C GLY A 105 10.29 8.80 -0.88
N LEU A 106 9.90 8.31 -2.06
CA LEU A 106 9.21 9.10 -3.08
C LEU A 106 7.82 9.59 -2.61
N LEU A 107 7.15 8.80 -1.77
CA LEU A 107 5.84 9.13 -1.22
C LEU A 107 5.91 9.91 0.10
N SER A 108 7.09 10.04 0.69
CA SER A 108 7.29 10.77 1.93
C SER A 108 6.89 12.24 1.78
N ARG A 109 6.31 12.77 2.87
CA ARG A 109 5.88 14.16 2.99
C ARG A 109 6.20 14.64 4.40
N PRO A 110 6.59 15.91 4.57
CA PRO A 110 6.72 16.47 5.90
C PRO A 110 5.37 16.41 6.63
N PRO A 111 5.33 15.97 7.89
CA PRO A 111 4.12 16.03 8.70
C PRO A 111 3.58 17.45 8.73
N ARG A 112 2.26 17.60 8.54
CA ARG A 112 1.61 18.89 8.70
C ARG A 112 1.69 19.32 10.17
N VAL A 113 2.06 20.57 10.42
CA VAL A 113 1.95 21.16 11.77
C VAL A 113 0.48 21.17 12.17
N ALA A 114 0.16 20.46 13.25
CA ALA A 114 -1.18 20.47 13.83
C ALA A 114 -1.32 21.66 14.78
N PRO A 115 -2.48 22.34 14.83
CA PRO A 115 -2.77 23.31 15.89
C PRO A 115 -2.79 22.60 17.25
N ALA A 116 -2.61 23.38 18.32
CA ALA A 116 -2.75 22.86 19.68
C ALA A 116 -4.15 22.26 19.88
N ALA A 117 -4.23 21.17 20.65
CA ALA A 117 -5.50 20.53 20.96
C ALA A 117 -6.38 21.48 21.80
N ASP A 118 -7.64 21.65 21.41
CA ASP A 118 -8.63 22.38 22.20
C ASP A 118 -9.27 21.43 23.22
N ILE A 119 -8.61 21.32 24.38
CA ILE A 119 -9.04 20.44 25.47
C ILE A 119 -10.38 20.90 26.04
N ASP A 120 -10.63 22.21 26.09
CA ASP A 120 -11.88 22.77 26.60
C ASP A 120 -13.06 22.41 25.69
N ALA A 121 -12.88 22.43 24.37
CA ALA A 121 -13.88 21.93 23.43
C ALA A 121 -14.15 20.44 23.57
N LEU A 122 -13.12 19.63 23.83
CA LEU A 122 -13.28 18.19 24.05
C LEU A 122 -14.08 17.90 25.32
N ILE A 123 -13.80 18.62 26.41
CA ILE A 123 -14.51 18.44 27.69
C ILE A 123 -16.00 18.79 27.56
N ARG A 124 -16.36 19.80 26.75
CA ARG A 124 -17.77 20.18 26.51
C ARG A 124 -18.58 19.14 25.74
N LEU A 125 -17.93 18.14 25.12
CA LEU A 125 -18.59 17.06 24.37
C LEU A 125 -18.82 15.78 25.21
N GLY A 126 -18.26 15.69 26.41
CA GLY A 126 -18.46 14.58 27.36
C GLY A 126 -19.59 14.87 28.34
#